data_AF-A0A350X2R6-F1
#
_entry.id   AF-A0A350X2R6-F1
#
_cell.length_a   1.000
_cell.length_b   1.000
_cell.length_c   1.000
_cell.angle_alpha   90.00
_cell.angle_beta   90.00
_cell.angle_gamma   90.00
#
_symmetry.space_group_name_H-M   'P 1'
#
loop_
_entity.id
_entity.type
_entity.pdbx_description
1 polymer ?
#
loop_
_entity_poly.entity_id
_entity_poly.type
_entity_poly.pdbx_seq_one_letter_code
_entity_poly.pdbx_strand_id
1 'polypeptide(L)'
;MKKLFFTLILMSFLTGCLNTATIKERALVQMMGIDYDPTYSTFKVTLQIFSPEGGGGKTAIDSSKQNVRYIQNEGTNLYEAVKNITLKQGKIPFYGDNRVIIIGESAAKQSLTQIMGYLNNDHEARSNMKILVAKGDAAEIIKTPLGQGIIPAQGVSEMIQHGFINGKVFSTTLLDLGQAYTSSTISPVIPIIT
;
A
#
# COMPACT_ATOMS: atom_id res chain seq x y z
N MET A 1 11.69 39.46 35.74
CA MET A 1 12.15 38.07 36.01
C MET A 1 11.03 37.04 35.91
N LYS A 2 9.85 37.21 36.56
CA LYS A 2 8.72 36.25 36.50
C LYS A 2 8.22 35.93 35.07
N LYS A 3 8.18 36.94 34.18
CA LYS A 3 7.77 36.76 32.77
C LYS A 3 8.74 35.85 31.98
N LEU A 4 10.05 35.97 32.24
CA LEU A 4 11.08 35.18 31.57
C LEU A 4 11.04 33.71 32.01
N PHE A 5 10.76 33.46 33.30
CA PHE A 5 10.58 32.12 33.85
C PHE A 5 9.35 31.41 33.26
N PHE A 6 8.26 32.14 33.06
CA PHE A 6 7.05 31.60 32.45
C PHE A 6 7.25 31.25 30.97
N THR A 7 7.98 32.08 30.21
CA THR A 7 8.34 31.78 28.81
C THR A 7 9.25 30.55 28.69
N LEU A 8 10.19 30.38 29.61
CA LEU A 8 11.11 29.23 29.61
C LEU A 8 10.39 27.92 29.95
N ILE A 9 9.42 27.95 30.87
CA ILE A 9 8.55 26.80 31.17
C ILE A 9 7.71 26.40 29.96
N LEU A 10 7.21 27.37 29.19
CA LEU A 10 6.38 27.11 28.01
C LEU A 10 7.18 26.45 26.88
N MET A 11 8.48 26.79 26.75
CA MET A 11 9.39 26.17 25.78
C MET A 11 9.72 24.70 26.08
N SER A 12 9.71 24.28 27.34
CA SER A 12 9.97 22.88 27.72
C SER A 12 8.86 21.91 27.25
N PHE A 13 7.63 22.42 27.05
CA PHE A 13 6.51 21.64 26.52
C PHE A 13 6.50 21.52 24.98
N LEU A 14 7.44 22.18 24.27
CA LEU A 14 7.59 22.05 22.81
C LEU A 14 8.50 20.86 22.41
N THR A 15 8.79 19.95 23.33
CA THR A 15 9.51 18.72 23.00
C THR A 15 8.57 17.76 22.28
N GLY A 16 8.65 17.73 20.95
CA GLY A 16 7.99 16.70 20.15
C GLY A 16 8.65 15.35 20.38
N CYS A 17 7.85 14.29 20.57
CA CYS A 17 8.37 12.92 20.59
C CYS A 17 8.85 12.53 19.18
N LEU A 18 10.17 12.47 18.98
CA LEU A 18 10.78 11.92 17.76
C LEU A 18 10.79 10.39 17.83
N ASN A 19 9.68 9.76 17.46
CA ASN A 19 9.69 8.33 17.14
C ASN A 19 10.25 8.16 15.72
N THR A 20 11.57 8.07 15.60
CA THR A 20 12.24 7.91 14.30
C THR A 20 12.46 6.43 14.01
N ALA A 21 11.61 5.89 13.14
CA ALA A 21 11.84 4.59 12.55
C ALA A 21 12.87 4.72 11.42
N THR A 22 13.97 3.97 11.49
CA THR A 22 14.94 3.97 10.39
C THR A 22 14.42 3.11 9.24
N ILE A 23 14.46 3.62 8.01
CA ILE A 23 14.03 2.95 6.76
C ILE A 23 14.59 1.51 6.63
N LYS A 24 15.80 1.25 7.13
CA LYS A 24 16.46 -0.08 7.11
C LYS A 24 15.71 -1.16 7.91
N GLU A 25 14.98 -0.75 8.94
CA GLU A 25 14.22 -1.63 9.85
C GLU A 25 12.79 -1.86 9.36
N ARG A 26 12.41 -1.22 8.25
CA ARG A 26 11.09 -1.33 7.65
C ARG A 26 11.11 -2.18 6.39
N ALA A 27 9.97 -2.77 6.06
CA ALA A 27 9.76 -3.45 4.79
C ALA A 27 9.12 -2.44 3.82
N LEU A 28 9.88 -1.98 2.82
CA LEU A 28 9.40 -0.96 1.88
C LEU A 28 8.38 -1.59 0.95
N VAL A 29 7.11 -1.26 1.15
CA VAL A 29 6.00 -1.74 0.34
C VAL A 29 5.90 -0.89 -0.92
N GLN A 30 5.84 -1.53 -2.08
CA GLN A 30 5.70 -0.86 -3.37
C GLN A 30 4.31 -1.07 -4.01
N MET A 31 3.69 -2.21 -3.70
CA MET A 31 2.34 -2.56 -4.12
C MET A 31 1.64 -3.36 -3.03
N MET A 32 0.35 -3.11 -2.83
CA MET A 32 -0.50 -3.84 -1.88
C MET A 32 -1.69 -4.48 -2.60
N GLY A 33 -1.98 -5.72 -2.26
CA GLY A 33 -3.14 -6.49 -2.71
C GLY A 33 -4.04 -6.81 -1.55
N ILE A 34 -5.34 -6.66 -1.76
CA ILE A 34 -6.35 -6.96 -0.77
C ILE A 34 -7.40 -7.86 -1.40
N ASP A 35 -7.43 -9.11 -0.95
CA ASP A 35 -8.42 -10.12 -1.31
C ASP A 35 -9.31 -10.45 -0.11
N TYR A 36 -10.49 -10.99 -0.37
CA TYR A 36 -11.43 -11.44 0.66
C TYR A 36 -11.88 -12.87 0.34
N ASP A 37 -11.73 -13.76 1.31
CA ASP A 37 -12.21 -15.13 1.23
C ASP A 37 -13.58 -15.23 1.90
N PRO A 38 -14.68 -15.41 1.14
CA PRO A 38 -16.03 -15.51 1.71
C PRO A 38 -16.26 -16.81 2.48
N THR A 39 -15.47 -17.85 2.23
CA THR A 39 -15.62 -19.17 2.88
C THR A 39 -15.22 -19.09 4.34
N TYR A 40 -14.09 -18.44 4.61
CA TYR A 40 -13.54 -18.28 5.96
C TYR A 40 -13.82 -16.90 6.55
N SER A 41 -14.42 -16.00 5.77
CA SER A 41 -14.68 -14.60 6.14
C SER A 41 -13.42 -13.86 6.56
N THR A 42 -12.31 -14.12 5.86
CA THR A 42 -10.98 -13.57 6.16
C THR A 42 -10.49 -12.66 5.04
N PHE A 43 -9.74 -11.62 5.43
CA PHE A 43 -8.97 -10.81 4.51
C PHE A 43 -7.61 -11.44 4.25
N LYS A 44 -7.18 -11.38 3.00
CA LYS A 44 -5.90 -11.87 2.51
C LYS A 44 -5.13 -10.68 1.95
N VAL A 45 -4.03 -10.32 2.59
CA VAL A 45 -3.21 -9.18 2.19
C VAL A 45 -1.93 -9.70 1.56
N THR A 46 -1.63 -9.19 0.36
CA THR A 46 -0.38 -9.49 -0.37
C THR A 46 0.43 -8.21 -0.50
N LEU A 47 1.67 -8.20 -0.05
CA LEU A 47 2.58 -7.06 -0.18
C LEU A 47 3.73 -7.43 -1.12
N GLN A 48 3.97 -6.56 -2.11
CA GLN A 48 5.24 -6.52 -2.82
C GLN A 48 6.18 -5.60 -2.05
N ILE A 49 7.27 -6.15 -1.51
CA ILE A 49 8.28 -5.39 -0.80
C ILE A 49 9.59 -5.33 -1.59
N PHE A 50 10.32 -4.22 -1.45
CA PHE A 50 11.68 -4.13 -1.95
C PHE A 50 12.60 -5.08 -1.17
N SER A 51 13.36 -5.89 -1.90
CA SER A 51 14.36 -6.79 -1.34
C SER A 51 15.60 -6.82 -2.24
N PRO A 52 16.74 -6.27 -1.80
CA PRO A 52 17.97 -6.26 -2.60
C PRO A 52 18.52 -7.68 -2.85
N GLU A 53 18.05 -8.67 -2.11
CA GLU A 53 18.37 -10.09 -2.27
C GLU A 53 17.39 -10.83 -3.19
N GLY A 54 16.52 -10.12 -3.94
CA GLY A 54 15.34 -10.64 -4.66
C GLY A 54 15.55 -11.75 -5.69
N GLY A 55 16.72 -12.40 -5.72
CA GLY A 55 16.97 -13.69 -6.37
C GLY A 55 17.94 -14.60 -5.62
N GLY A 56 17.94 -14.62 -4.28
CA GLY A 56 18.64 -15.62 -3.46
C GLY A 56 20.16 -15.45 -3.30
N GLY A 57 20.71 -14.25 -3.57
CA GLY A 57 22.15 -13.98 -3.51
C GLY A 57 22.54 -12.99 -2.41
N LYS A 58 23.67 -13.25 -1.73
CA LYS A 58 24.28 -12.41 -0.68
C LYS A 58 25.10 -11.22 -1.22
N THR A 59 24.90 -10.78 -2.44
CA THR A 59 25.76 -9.79 -3.12
C THR A 59 24.95 -8.68 -3.77
N ALA A 60 25.64 -7.56 -4.05
CA ALA A 60 25.17 -6.27 -4.56
C ALA A 60 23.91 -6.31 -5.44
N ILE A 61 23.08 -5.24 -5.32
CA ILE A 61 21.86 -5.03 -6.09
C ILE A 61 22.11 -5.35 -7.57
N ASP A 62 21.57 -6.47 -8.02
CA ASP A 62 21.63 -6.88 -9.42
C ASP A 62 20.53 -6.15 -10.17
N SER A 63 20.90 -5.15 -10.97
CA SER A 63 19.95 -4.36 -11.77
C SER A 63 19.23 -5.19 -12.85
N SER A 64 19.69 -6.42 -13.14
CA SER A 64 19.00 -7.34 -14.04
C SER A 64 17.83 -8.07 -13.37
N LYS A 65 17.76 -8.07 -12.02
CA LYS A 65 16.69 -8.71 -11.24
C LYS A 65 15.69 -7.67 -10.73
N GLN A 66 14.45 -8.11 -10.52
CA GLN A 66 13.38 -7.23 -10.05
C GLN A 66 13.59 -6.74 -8.61
N ASN A 67 14.43 -7.42 -7.80
CA ASN A 67 14.73 -7.04 -6.42
C ASN A 67 13.48 -6.82 -5.55
N VAL A 68 12.49 -7.70 -5.74
CA VAL A 68 11.22 -7.70 -5.00
C VAL A 68 11.03 -9.03 -4.28
N ARG A 69 10.30 -8.99 -3.17
CA ARG A 69 9.77 -10.18 -2.50
C ARG A 69 8.29 -10.00 -2.25
N TYR A 70 7.53 -11.07 -2.43
CA TYR A 70 6.11 -11.10 -2.12
C TYR A 70 5.87 -11.75 -0.76
N ILE A 71 5.04 -11.13 0.06
CA ILE A 71 4.63 -11.67 1.35
C ILE A 71 3.12 -11.64 1.41
N GLN A 72 2.54 -12.72 1.90
CA GLN A 72 1.11 -12.86 1.99
C GLN A 72 0.75 -13.45 3.34
N ASN A 73 -0.31 -12.92 3.94
CA ASN A 73 -0.90 -13.48 5.15
C ASN A 73 -2.39 -13.12 5.23
N GLU A 74 -3.10 -13.83 6.11
CA GLU A 74 -4.54 -13.71 6.29
C GLU A 74 -4.88 -13.24 7.71
N GLY A 75 -6.09 -12.70 7.88
CA GLY A 75 -6.62 -12.30 9.17
C GLY A 75 -8.12 -12.02 9.10
N THR A 76 -8.80 -11.94 10.23
CA THR A 76 -10.24 -11.62 10.31
C THR A 76 -10.55 -10.18 9.84
N ASN A 77 -9.54 -9.31 9.89
CA ASN A 77 -9.58 -7.95 9.39
C ASN A 77 -8.21 -7.54 8.82
N LEU A 78 -8.15 -6.41 8.13
CA LEU A 78 -6.91 -5.92 7.50
C LEU A 78 -5.78 -5.65 8.51
N TYR A 79 -6.10 -5.12 9.70
CA TYR A 79 -5.09 -4.88 10.74
C TYR A 79 -4.46 -6.19 11.21
N GLU A 80 -5.25 -7.25 11.38
CA GLU A 80 -4.77 -8.57 11.76
C GLU A 80 -3.93 -9.20 10.65
N ALA A 81 -4.38 -9.14 9.39
CA ALA A 81 -3.61 -9.66 8.26
C ALA A 81 -2.23 -8.97 8.15
N VAL A 82 -2.19 -7.64 8.28
CA VAL A 82 -0.94 -6.87 8.25
C VAL A 82 -0.07 -7.11 9.49
N LYS A 83 -0.67 -7.29 10.67
CA LYS A 83 0.05 -7.71 11.88
C LYS A 83 0.69 -9.07 11.68
N ASN A 84 -0.02 -10.04 11.10
CA ASN A 84 0.51 -11.37 10.80
C ASN A 84 1.63 -11.33 9.75
N ILE A 85 1.57 -10.41 8.79
CA ILE A 85 2.69 -10.13 7.88
C ILE A 85 3.90 -9.62 8.66
N THR A 86 3.70 -8.66 9.56
CA THR A 86 4.77 -8.08 10.40
C THR A 86 5.45 -9.14 11.26
N LEU A 87 4.66 -10.03 11.89
CA LEU A 87 5.18 -11.14 12.71
C LEU A 87 5.98 -12.14 11.88
N LYS A 88 5.53 -12.45 10.66
CA LYS A 88 6.20 -13.39 9.76
C LYS A 88 7.47 -12.81 9.13
N GLN A 89 7.46 -11.53 8.78
CA GLN A 89 8.55 -10.85 8.11
C GLN A 89 9.60 -10.29 9.10
N GLY A 90 9.23 -10.08 10.37
CA GLY A 90 10.09 -9.46 11.37
C GLY A 90 10.39 -7.98 11.12
N LYS A 91 9.71 -7.35 10.16
CA LYS A 91 9.81 -5.91 9.85
C LYS A 91 8.42 -5.31 9.70
N ILE A 92 8.26 -4.10 10.19
CA ILE A 92 7.02 -3.33 10.04
C ILE A 92 6.93 -2.86 8.58
N PRO A 93 5.82 -3.11 7.86
CA PRO A 93 5.57 -2.57 6.53
C PRO A 93 5.64 -1.05 6.54
N PHE A 94 6.28 -0.47 5.53
CA PHE A 94 6.34 0.97 5.31
C PHE A 94 5.72 1.31 3.96
N TYR A 95 4.63 2.06 3.97
CA TYR A 95 3.81 2.34 2.78
C TYR A 95 4.24 3.60 2.03
N GLY A 96 5.32 4.27 2.46
CA GLY A 96 5.79 5.50 1.82
C GLY A 96 6.28 5.37 0.38
N ASP A 97 6.59 4.17 -0.15
CA ASP A 97 6.84 3.94 -1.59
C ASP A 97 5.72 3.12 -2.25
N ASN A 98 4.58 2.96 -1.58
CA ASN A 98 3.46 2.23 -2.16
C ASN A 98 2.88 3.08 -3.30
N ARG A 99 2.81 2.50 -4.50
CA ARG A 99 2.36 3.20 -5.73
C ARG A 99 0.95 2.79 -6.12
N VAL A 100 0.61 1.52 -5.89
CA VAL A 100 -0.62 0.90 -6.38
C VAL A 100 -1.21 -0.01 -5.32
N ILE A 101 -2.51 0.14 -5.10
CA ILE A 101 -3.35 -0.75 -4.31
C ILE A 101 -4.27 -1.49 -5.27
N ILE A 102 -4.22 -2.83 -5.22
CA ILE A 102 -5.06 -3.70 -6.03
C ILE A 102 -6.05 -4.39 -5.09
N ILE A 103 -7.33 -4.22 -5.37
CA ILE A 103 -8.42 -4.83 -4.60
C ILE A 103 -8.99 -5.97 -5.43
N GLY A 104 -9.01 -7.18 -4.89
CA GLY A 104 -9.64 -8.32 -5.53
C GLY A 104 -11.13 -8.10 -5.74
N GLU A 105 -11.70 -8.75 -6.76
CA GLU A 105 -13.11 -8.56 -7.10
C GLU A 105 -14.04 -8.90 -5.92
N SER A 106 -13.71 -9.94 -5.16
CA SER A 106 -14.47 -10.35 -3.96
C SER A 106 -14.39 -9.28 -2.86
N ALA A 107 -13.20 -8.74 -2.60
CA ALA A 107 -12.97 -7.71 -1.59
C ALA A 107 -13.67 -6.39 -1.94
N ALA A 108 -13.66 -6.01 -3.22
CA ALA A 108 -14.33 -4.82 -3.72
C ALA A 108 -15.85 -4.88 -3.52
N LYS A 109 -16.46 -6.06 -3.75
CA LYS A 109 -17.91 -6.26 -3.58
C LYS A 109 -18.34 -6.31 -2.11
N GLN A 110 -17.50 -6.88 -1.24
CA GLN A 110 -17.90 -7.13 0.14
C GLN A 110 -17.60 -5.99 1.11
N SER A 111 -16.46 -5.30 0.96
CA SER A 111 -15.91 -4.51 2.09
C SER A 111 -15.08 -3.30 1.68
N LEU A 112 -15.45 -2.61 0.60
CA LEU A 112 -14.72 -1.41 0.16
C LEU A 112 -14.65 -0.32 1.26
N THR A 113 -15.70 -0.14 2.05
CA THR A 113 -15.69 0.81 3.19
C THR A 113 -14.68 0.43 4.27
N GLN A 114 -14.53 -0.86 4.59
CA GLN A 114 -13.56 -1.33 5.58
C GLN A 114 -12.13 -1.16 5.07
N ILE A 115 -11.92 -1.44 3.78
CA ILE A 115 -10.64 -1.23 3.09
C ILE A 115 -10.26 0.25 3.13
N MET A 116 -11.19 1.13 2.77
CA MET A 116 -10.98 2.59 2.84
C MET A 116 -10.73 3.08 4.27
N GLY A 117 -11.45 2.54 5.26
CA GLY A 117 -11.23 2.86 6.67
C GLY A 117 -9.82 2.50 7.15
N TYR A 118 -9.28 1.35 6.71
CA TYR A 118 -7.89 0.97 7.00
C TYR A 118 -6.90 1.91 6.31
N LEU A 119 -7.05 2.11 5.00
CA LEU A 119 -6.11 2.89 4.19
C LEU A 119 -6.05 4.37 4.58
N ASN A 120 -7.18 4.97 4.96
CA ASN A 120 -7.23 6.37 5.37
C ASN A 120 -6.73 6.62 6.79
N ASN A 121 -6.69 5.57 7.64
CA ASN A 121 -6.24 5.68 9.02
C ASN A 121 -4.71 5.48 9.16
N ASP A 122 -4.06 4.91 8.14
CA ASP A 122 -2.61 4.76 8.15
C ASP A 122 -1.91 6.06 7.74
N HIS A 123 -1.18 6.66 8.68
CA HIS A 123 -0.38 7.87 8.45
C HIS A 123 0.71 7.73 7.37
N GLU A 124 1.13 6.51 7.03
CA GLU A 124 2.15 6.27 5.98
C GLU A 124 1.52 6.08 4.59
N ALA A 125 0.20 5.90 4.51
CA ALA A 125 -0.52 5.76 3.27
C ALA A 125 -0.57 7.11 2.53
N ARG A 126 0.04 7.17 1.34
CA ARG A 126 -0.05 8.36 0.50
C ARG A 126 -1.41 8.46 -0.19
N SER A 127 -1.99 9.65 -0.17
CA SER A 127 -3.27 9.94 -0.81
C SER A 127 -3.22 9.81 -2.35
N ASN A 128 -2.03 9.88 -2.96
CA ASN A 128 -1.83 9.73 -4.41
C ASN A 128 -1.61 8.27 -4.88
N MET A 129 -1.73 7.28 -3.99
CA MET A 129 -1.68 5.87 -4.38
C MET A 129 -2.81 5.57 -5.36
N LYS A 130 -2.48 4.89 -6.47
CA LYS A 130 -3.47 4.48 -7.46
C LYS A 130 -4.24 3.27 -6.95
N ILE A 131 -5.55 3.23 -7.18
CA ILE A 131 -6.41 2.11 -6.78
C ILE A 131 -6.93 1.41 -8.05
N LEU A 132 -6.82 0.09 -8.05
CA LEU A 132 -7.32 -0.79 -9.09
C LEU A 132 -8.22 -1.88 -8.48
N VAL A 133 -9.15 -2.40 -9.27
CA VAL A 133 -9.84 -3.66 -8.97
C VAL A 133 -9.29 -4.76 -9.86
N ALA A 134 -8.81 -5.87 -9.30
CA ALA A 134 -8.45 -7.06 -10.06
C ALA A 134 -9.70 -7.86 -10.42
N LYS A 135 -9.77 -8.34 -11.67
CA LYS A 135 -10.75 -9.34 -12.10
C LYS A 135 -10.28 -10.72 -11.65
N GLY A 136 -10.60 -11.07 -10.41
CA GLY A 136 -10.06 -12.26 -9.71
C GLY A 136 -9.25 -11.84 -8.48
N ASP A 137 -8.20 -12.59 -8.20
CA ASP A 137 -7.34 -12.40 -7.03
C ASP A 137 -6.28 -11.30 -7.28
N ALA A 138 -6.24 -10.29 -6.42
CA ALA A 138 -5.20 -9.26 -6.43
C ALA A 138 -3.80 -9.86 -6.27
N ALA A 139 -3.69 -10.95 -5.50
CA ALA A 139 -2.44 -11.68 -5.32
C ALA A 139 -1.85 -12.20 -6.64
N GLU A 140 -2.68 -12.59 -7.62
CA GLU A 140 -2.21 -13.06 -8.92
C GLU A 140 -1.62 -11.90 -9.72
N ILE A 141 -2.34 -10.78 -9.83
CA ILE A 141 -1.89 -9.58 -10.54
C ILE A 141 -0.56 -9.06 -9.99
N ILE A 142 -0.40 -9.05 -8.66
CA ILE A 142 0.83 -8.59 -7.99
C ILE A 142 2.04 -9.48 -8.35
N LYS A 143 1.82 -10.79 -8.45
CA LYS A 143 2.86 -11.78 -8.71
C LYS A 143 3.16 -11.95 -10.20
N THR A 144 2.35 -11.36 -11.09
CA THR A 144 2.56 -11.42 -12.53
C THR A 144 3.85 -10.69 -12.95
N PRO A 145 4.81 -11.38 -13.59
CA PRO A 145 6.02 -10.74 -14.08
C PRO A 145 5.72 -9.90 -15.32
N LEU A 146 6.03 -8.61 -15.28
CA LEU A 146 5.82 -7.68 -16.41
C LEU A 146 7.00 -7.65 -17.41
N GLY A 147 8.07 -8.42 -17.17
CA GLY A 147 9.28 -8.45 -17.98
C GLY A 147 10.56 -8.36 -17.12
N GLN A 148 11.72 -8.63 -17.73
CA GLN A 148 13.01 -8.51 -17.05
C GLN A 148 13.31 -7.05 -16.69
N GLY A 149 13.80 -6.82 -15.47
CA GLY A 149 14.19 -5.49 -14.98
C GLY A 149 13.04 -4.54 -14.61
N ILE A 150 11.78 -4.87 -14.94
CA ILE A 150 10.63 -4.03 -14.58
C ILE A 150 10.10 -4.47 -13.20
N ILE A 151 10.14 -3.56 -12.23
CA ILE A 151 9.49 -3.74 -10.94
C ILE A 151 7.96 -3.74 -11.16
N PRO A 152 7.21 -4.77 -10.76
CA PRO A 152 5.78 -4.86 -11.08
C PRO A 152 4.96 -3.66 -10.59
N ALA A 153 5.20 -3.17 -9.37
CA ALA A 153 4.67 -1.90 -8.86
C ALA A 153 4.85 -0.70 -9.78
N GLN A 154 6.03 -0.59 -10.39
CA GLN A 154 6.32 0.49 -11.33
C GLN A 154 5.59 0.26 -12.65
N GLY A 155 5.70 -0.94 -13.22
CA GLY A 155 5.07 -1.27 -14.49
C GLY A 155 3.55 -1.06 -14.46
N VAL A 156 2.85 -1.53 -13.41
CA VAL A 156 1.41 -1.30 -13.26
C VAL A 156 1.10 0.20 -13.14
N SER A 157 1.85 0.96 -12.34
CA SER A 157 1.62 2.40 -12.19
C SER A 157 1.80 3.18 -13.50
N GLU A 158 2.83 2.82 -14.28
CA GLU A 158 3.11 3.39 -15.61
C GLU A 158 2.04 2.97 -16.62
N MET A 159 1.60 1.71 -16.61
CA MET A 159 0.49 1.23 -17.46
C MET A 159 -0.79 2.05 -17.24
N ILE A 160 -1.15 2.32 -15.98
CA ILE A 160 -2.30 3.20 -15.66
C ILE A 160 -2.05 4.61 -16.17
N GLN A 161 -0.84 5.15 -15.97
CA GLN A 161 -0.51 6.51 -16.38
C GLN A 161 -0.63 6.68 -17.89
N HIS A 162 -0.05 5.77 -18.65
CA HIS A 162 -0.10 5.79 -20.11
C HIS A 162 -1.50 5.47 -20.62
N GLY A 163 -2.23 4.56 -19.96
CA GLY A 163 -3.65 4.32 -20.27
C GLY A 163 -4.49 5.57 -20.11
N PHE A 164 -4.25 6.36 -19.06
CA PHE A 164 -4.97 7.60 -18.79
C PHE A 164 -4.64 8.69 -19.82
N ILE A 165 -3.35 8.91 -20.11
CA ILE A 165 -2.89 9.86 -21.13
C ILE A 165 -3.48 9.52 -22.51
N ASN A 166 -3.61 8.23 -22.83
CA ASN A 166 -4.20 7.76 -24.09
C ASN A 166 -5.74 7.65 -24.06
N GLY A 167 -6.40 8.09 -22.99
CA GLY A 167 -7.86 8.06 -22.86
C GLY A 167 -8.47 6.64 -22.84
N LYS A 168 -7.68 5.63 -22.46
CA LYS A 168 -8.09 4.22 -22.41
C LYS A 168 -8.59 3.78 -21.04
N VAL A 169 -8.05 4.37 -19.96
CA VAL A 169 -8.43 4.04 -18.58
C VAL A 169 -8.55 5.30 -17.75
N PHE A 170 -9.37 5.25 -16.70
CA PHE A 170 -9.37 6.28 -15.66
C PHE A 170 -8.23 6.02 -14.68
N SER A 171 -7.61 7.08 -14.16
CA SER A 171 -6.65 6.99 -13.07
C SER A 171 -7.34 7.45 -11.79
N THR A 172 -7.63 6.51 -10.90
CA THR A 172 -8.28 6.79 -9.62
C THR A 172 -7.27 6.65 -8.49
N THR A 173 -7.14 7.68 -7.65
CA THR A 173 -6.29 7.64 -6.46
C THR A 173 -7.09 7.38 -5.19
N LEU A 174 -6.40 7.09 -4.09
CA LEU A 174 -7.00 6.98 -2.75
C LEU A 174 -7.73 8.27 -2.37
N LEU A 175 -7.16 9.44 -2.72
CA LEU A 175 -7.81 10.73 -2.52
C LEU A 175 -9.11 10.86 -3.30
N ASP A 176 -9.09 10.55 -4.60
CA ASP A 176 -10.27 10.65 -5.47
C ASP A 176 -11.39 9.73 -4.95
N LEU A 177 -11.02 8.52 -4.54
CA LEU A 177 -11.95 7.57 -3.96
C LEU A 177 -12.54 8.08 -2.65
N GLY A 178 -11.71 8.63 -1.74
CA GLY A 178 -12.17 9.23 -0.48
C GLY A 178 -13.10 10.43 -0.69
N GLN A 179 -12.82 11.28 -1.67
CA GLN A 179 -13.68 12.42 -2.03
C GLN A 179 -15.00 11.94 -2.64
N ALA A 180 -14.96 10.97 -3.55
CA ALA A 180 -16.17 10.40 -4.14
C ALA A 180 -17.06 9.71 -3.09
N TYR A 181 -16.46 9.06 -2.09
CA TYR A 181 -17.21 8.41 -1.00
C TYR A 181 -17.95 9.38 -0.07
N THR A 182 -17.43 10.59 0.09
CA THR A 182 -18.03 11.62 0.96
C THR A 182 -18.96 12.56 0.20
N SER A 183 -18.83 12.61 -1.13
CA SER A 183 -19.65 13.44 -2.00
C SER A 183 -21.03 12.83 -2.25
N SER A 184 -22.07 13.65 -2.20
CA SER A 184 -23.43 13.27 -2.60
C SER A 184 -23.68 13.36 -4.12
N THR A 185 -22.72 13.92 -4.87
CA THR A 185 -22.86 14.21 -6.30
C THR A 185 -21.90 13.42 -7.20
N ILE A 186 -20.87 12.78 -6.64
CA ILE A 186 -19.85 12.06 -7.42
C ILE A 186 -19.91 10.58 -7.08
N SER A 187 -20.06 9.73 -8.10
CA SER A 187 -19.93 8.28 -7.93
C SER A 187 -18.46 7.85 -8.08
N PRO A 188 -17.94 6.98 -7.20
CA PRO A 188 -16.58 6.48 -7.32
C PRO A 188 -16.46 5.54 -8.53
N VAL A 189 -15.46 5.80 -9.38
CA VAL A 189 -15.11 4.94 -10.52
C VAL A 189 -13.71 4.40 -10.28
N ILE A 190 -13.54 3.08 -10.34
CA ILE A 190 -12.24 2.42 -10.17
C ILE A 190 -11.94 1.60 -11.42
N PRO A 191 -10.77 1.76 -12.06
CA PRO A 191 -10.36 0.93 -13.20
C PRO A 191 -10.18 -0.54 -12.80
N ILE A 192 -10.56 -1.44 -13.72
CA ILE A 192 -10.38 -2.88 -13.57
C ILE A 192 -9.13 -3.33 -14.32
N ILE A 193 -8.34 -4.21 -13.71
CA ILE A 193 -7.18 -4.89 -14.30
C ILE A 193 -7.43 -6.39 -14.36
N THR A 194 -6.91 -7.03 -15.40
CA THR A 194 -7.05 -8.47 -15.69
C THR A 194 -5.70 -9.09 -15.97
#